data_AF-A0A9D8N9D8-F1
#
_entry.id   AF-A0A9D8N9D8-F1
#
_cell.length_a   1.000
_cell.length_b   1.000
_cell.length_c   1.000
_cell.angle_alpha   90.00
_cell.angle_beta   90.00
_cell.angle_gamma   90.00
#
_symmetry.space_group_name_H-M   'P 1'
#
loop_
_entity.id
_entity.type
_entity.pdbx_description
1 polymer ?
#
loop_
_entity_poly.entity_id
_entity_poly.type
_entity_poly.pdbx_seq_one_letter_code
_entity_poly.pdbx_strand_id
1 'polypeptide(L)' 'MKQYKVVPYAGTVVIKKKDKAQDAITKYFDVIAQECVDGWEFFSAVPVSVTRKKCGLRKNVEQYNAFIFVKEV' A
#
# COMPACT_ATOMS: atom_id res chain seq x y z
N MET A 1 18.52 15.12 -8.05
CA MET A 1 18.12 13.95 -8.88
C MET A 1 17.06 13.20 -8.09
N LYS A 2 15.98 12.70 -8.70
CA LYS A 2 14.90 12.05 -7.92
C LYS A 2 15.15 10.55 -7.73
N GLN A 3 15.02 10.07 -6.49
CA GLN A 3 14.98 8.65 -6.13
C GLN A 3 13.55 8.26 -5.77
N TYR A 4 13.12 7.05 -6.15
CA TYR A 4 11.79 6.52 -5.85
C TYR A 4 11.88 5.23 -5.02
N LYS A 5 10.95 5.04 -4.08
CA LYS A 5 10.71 3.76 -3.40
C LYS A 5 9.23 3.37 -3.51
N VAL A 6 8.96 2.07 -3.54
CA VAL A 6 7.61 1.52 -3.61
C VAL A 6 7.38 0.58 -2.44
N VAL A 7 6.31 0.81 -1.68
CA VAL A 7 5.89 0.00 -0.55
C VAL A 7 4.53 -0.64 -0.90
N PRO A 8 4.45 -1.98 -1.04
CA PRO A 8 3.18 -2.65 -1.25
C PRO A 8 2.39 -2.68 0.06
N TYR A 9 1.14 -2.24 0.02
CA TYR A 9 0.24 -2.24 1.17
C TYR A 9 -1.12 -2.84 0.81
N ALA A 10 -1.96 -3.10 1.81
CA ALA A 10 -3.22 -3.82 1.62
C ALA A 10 -4.11 -3.15 0.54
N GLY A 11 -4.70 -3.93 -0.36
CA GLY A 11 -5.67 -3.41 -1.33
C GLY A 11 -7.02 -3.03 -0.71
N THR A 12 -7.31 -3.59 0.47
CA THR A 12 -8.63 -3.54 1.11
C THR A 12 -8.49 -3.38 2.62
N VAL A 13 -9.31 -2.52 3.20
CA VAL A 13 -9.49 -2.39 4.65
C VAL A 13 -10.67 -3.25 5.09
N VAL A 14 -10.44 -4.18 6.02
CA VAL A 14 -11.50 -5.07 6.53
C VAL A 14 -11.96 -4.58 7.91
N ILE A 15 -13.26 -4.29 8.04
CA ILE A 15 -13.88 -3.86 9.31
C ILE A 15 -15.01 -4.80 9.72
N LYS A 16 -15.20 -4.98 11.03
CA LYS A 16 -16.31 -5.81 11.59
C LYS A 16 -17.58 -5.01 11.87
N LYS A 17 -17.46 -3.71 12.13
CA LYS A 17 -18.57 -2.81 12.47
C LYS A 17 -18.37 -1.45 11.77
N LYS A 18 -19.47 -0.82 11.37
CA LYS A 18 -19.47 0.40 10.56
C LYS A 18 -18.87 1.62 11.28
N ASP A 19 -19.06 1.71 12.60
CA ASP A 19 -18.51 2.76 13.47
C ASP A 19 -16.98 2.76 13.54
N LYS A 20 -16.32 1.69 13.09
CA LYS A 20 -14.85 1.56 13.02
C LYS A 20 -14.24 1.84 11.65
N ALA A 21 -15.06 2.26 10.68
CA ALA A 21 -14.58 2.54 9.33
C ALA A 21 -13.51 3.64 9.32
N GLN A 22 -13.78 4.78 9.97
CA GLN A 22 -12.85 5.91 10.00
C GLN A 22 -11.53 5.54 10.66
N ASP A 23 -11.56 4.92 11.86
CA ASP A 23 -10.35 4.47 12.57
C ASP A 23 -9.50 3.52 11.71
N ALA A 24 -10.14 2.59 10.98
CA ALA A 24 -9.45 1.63 10.14
C ALA A 24 -8.84 2.29 8.90
N ILE A 25 -9.52 3.27 8.31
CA ILE A 25 -9.02 4.08 7.19
C ILE A 25 -7.85 4.96 7.66
N THR A 26 -7.94 5.58 8.83
CA THR A 26 -6.82 6.37 9.38
C THR A 26 -5.59 5.49 9.60
N LYS A 27 -5.74 4.33 10.24
CA LYS A 27 -4.64 3.36 10.43
C LYS A 27 -4.04 2.86 9.12
N TYR A 28 -4.86 2.75 8.09
CA TYR A 28 -4.41 2.38 6.76
C TYR A 28 -3.43 3.42 6.17
N PHE A 29 -3.63 4.71 6.48
CA PHE A 29 -2.75 5.79 6.03
C PHE A 29 -1.57 6.06 6.97
N ASP A 30 -1.56 5.54 8.20
CA ASP A 30 -0.43 5.70 9.14
C ASP A 30 0.90 5.19 8.55
N VAL A 31 0.86 4.19 7.67
CA VAL A 31 2.07 3.71 6.98
C VAL A 31 2.70 4.77 6.08
N ILE A 32 1.91 5.70 5.52
CA ILE A 32 2.46 6.83 4.75
C ILE A 32 3.32 7.70 5.69
N ALA A 33 2.82 8.01 6.88
CA ALA A 33 3.56 8.80 7.85
C ALA A 33 4.83 8.09 8.33
N GLN A 34 4.80 6.77 8.50
CA GLN A 34 5.97 5.97 8.85
C GLN A 34 7.05 5.97 7.76
N GLU A 35 6.63 6.01 6.50
CA GLU A 35 7.53 5.99 5.34
C GLU A 35 8.03 7.39 4.93
N CYS A 36 7.33 8.46 5.34
CA CYS A 36 7.73 9.85 5.12
C CYS A 36 8.78 10.34 6.12
N VAL A 37 9.92 9.64 6.16
CA VAL A 37 11.08 9.94 7.02
C VAL A 37 12.33 10.15 6.16
N ASP A 38 13.38 10.75 6.72
CA ASP A 38 14.67 10.96 6.03
C ASP A 38 14.57 11.66 4.67
N GLY A 39 13.62 12.58 4.51
CA GLY A 39 13.40 13.31 3.26
C GLY A 39 12.63 12.54 2.19
N TRP A 40 12.05 11.38 2.53
CA TRP A 40 11.07 10.72 1.68
C TRP A 40 9.71 11.40 1.80
N GLU A 41 9.08 11.65 0.65
CA GLU A 41 7.75 12.26 0.55
C GLU A 41 6.80 11.31 -0.17
N PHE A 42 5.55 11.29 0.25
CA PHE A 42 4.51 10.53 -0.46
C PHE A 42 4.26 11.16 -1.82
N PHE A 43 4.35 10.34 -2.87
CA PHE A 43 4.18 10.78 -4.25
C PHE A 43 2.83 10.36 -4.83
N SER A 44 2.48 9.06 -4.71
CA SER A 44 1.25 8.53 -5.28
C SER A 44 0.90 7.15 -4.72
N ALA A 45 -0.35 6.72 -4.90
CA ALA A 45 -0.81 5.36 -4.63
C ALA A 45 -1.48 4.79 -5.87
N VAL A 46 -1.10 3.57 -6.27
CA VAL A 46 -1.66 2.90 -7.46
C VAL A 46 -2.12 1.49 -7.09
N PRO A 47 -3.35 1.07 -7.45
CA PRO A 47 -3.78 -0.31 -7.23
C PRO A 47 -3.01 -1.26 -8.14
N VAL A 48 -2.52 -2.37 -7.58
CA VAL A 48 -1.76 -3.41 -8.29
C VAL A 48 -2.32 -4.78 -7.93
N SER A 49 -2.53 -5.63 -8.93
CA SER A 49 -2.91 -7.03 -8.74
C SER A 49 -1.72 -7.95 -8.98
N VAL A 50 -1.37 -8.75 -7.98
CA VAL A 50 -0.29 -9.73 -8.06
C VAL A 50 -0.90 -11.12 -8.19
N THR A 51 -0.58 -11.81 -9.28
CA THR A 51 -1.01 -13.20 -9.50
C THR A 51 0.15 -14.14 -9.19
N ARG A 52 0.06 -14.90 -8.10
CA ARG A 52 1.01 -15.99 -7.85
C ARG A 52 0.54 -17.27 -8.54
N LYS A 53 1.37 -17.81 -9.42
CA LYS A 53 1.17 -19.15 -9.98
C LYS A 53 1.59 -20.17 -8.92
N LYS A 54 0.64 -20.89 -8.32
CA LYS A 54 0.94 -22.15 -7.65
C LYS A 54 0.94 -23.26 -8.69
N CYS A 55 1.88 -24.20 -8.60
CA CYS A 55 1.89 -25.39 -9.45
C CYS A 55 0.53 -26.10 -9.35
N GLY A 56 -0.17 -26.25 -10.49
CA GLY A 56 -1.38 -27.07 -10.58
C GLY A 56 -2.75 -26.36 -10.53
N LEU A 57 -2.94 -25.27 -11.28
CA LEU A 57 -4.26 -24.70 -11.69
C LEU A 57 -4.86 -23.56 -10.83
N ARG A 58 -4.55 -23.42 -9.54
CA ARG A 58 -5.11 -22.31 -8.74
C ARG A 58 -4.23 -21.06 -8.82
N LYS A 59 -4.76 -20.01 -9.47
CA LYS A 59 -4.22 -18.64 -9.43
C LYS A 59 -4.83 -17.93 -8.21
N ASN A 60 -4.00 -17.57 -7.25
CA ASN A 60 -4.40 -16.62 -6.20
C ASN A 60 -4.07 -15.22 -6.69
N VAL A 61 -5.09 -14.39 -6.85
CA VAL A 61 -4.94 -12.96 -7.16
C VAL A 61 -4.99 -12.20 -5.84
N GLU A 62 -3.89 -11.56 -5.50
CA GLU A 62 -3.77 -10.70 -4.33
C GLU A 62 -3.79 -9.24 -4.80
N GLN A 63 -4.67 -8.42 -4.23
CA GLN A 63 -4.74 -6.99 -4.52
C GLN A 63 -3.96 -6.19 -3.48
N TYR A 64 -3.13 -5.28 -3.97
CA TYR A 64 -2.31 -4.36 -3.19
C TYR A 64 -2.52 -2.94 -3.68
N ASN A 65 -2.23 -1.97 -2.83
CA ASN A 65 -1.93 -0.61 -3.24
C ASN A 65 -0.42 -0.41 -3.18
N ALA A 66 0.19 0.00 -4.29
CA ALA A 66 1.59 0.38 -4.34
C ALA A 66 1.70 1.85 -3.90
N PHE A 67 2.23 2.08 -2.70
CA PHE A 67 2.56 3.42 -2.22
C PHE A 67 3.93 3.82 -2.73
N ILE A 68 3.96 4.90 -3.49
CA ILE A 68 5.14 5.43 -4.15
C ILE A 68 5.60 6.63 -3.35
N PHE A 69 6.87 6.65 -2.99
CA PHE A 69 7.52 7.76 -2.32
C PHE A 69 8.69 8.25 -3.16
N VAL A 70 9.02 9.53 -3.03
CA VAL A 70 10.09 10.21 -3.75
C VAL A 70 11.00 10.94 -2.79
N LYS A 71 12.27 11.06 -3.13
CA LYS A 71 13.27 11.85 -2.40
C LYS A 71 14.19 12.55 -3.38
N GLU A 72 14.52 13.81 -3.11
CA GLU A 72 15.58 14.52 -3.84
C GLU A 72 16.97 14.10 -3.32
N VAL A 73 17.88 13.87 -4.27
CA VAL A 73 19.29 13.50 -4.07
C VAL A 73 20.20 14.60 -4.59
#